data_AF-A0A3C0BIP5-F1
#
_entry.id   AF-A0A3C0BIP5-F1
#
_cell.length_a   1.000
_cell.length_b   1.000
_cell.length_c   1.000
_cell.angle_alpha   90.00
_cell.angle_beta   90.00
_cell.angle_gamma   90.00
#
_symmetry.space_group_name_H-M   'P 1'
#
loop_
_entity.id
_entity.type
_entity.pdbx_description
1 polymer ?
#
loop_
_entity_poly.entity_id
_entity_poly.type
_entity_poly.pdbx_seq_one_letter_code
_entity_poly.pdbx_strand_id
1 'polypeptide(L)'
;DNSTVYIGKYFGSAVYVDALMHLSYDETRIDDAATLQGLELQPEFGLELETPFADIRWNLAPNIDAMLNNIIVSSTSLTLSWKFSF
;
A
#
# COMPACT_ATOMS: atom_id res chain seq x y z
N ASP A 1 -13.44 -12.83 8.74
CA ASP A 1 -13.31 -12.80 7.26
C ASP A 1 -12.30 -11.75 6.83
N ASN A 2 -11.57 -11.99 5.73
CA ASN A 2 -10.61 -11.05 5.16
C ASN A 2 -10.98 -10.76 3.70
N SER A 3 -11.10 -9.48 3.36
CA SER A 3 -11.48 -9.00 2.03
C SER A 3 -10.41 -8.08 1.50
N THR A 4 -10.05 -8.25 0.22
CA THR A 4 -9.03 -7.43 -0.43
C THR A 4 -9.59 -6.84 -1.71
N VAL A 5 -9.39 -5.54 -1.91
CA VAL A 5 -9.79 -4.82 -3.11
C VAL A 5 -8.56 -4.24 -3.77
N TYR A 6 -8.39 -4.50 -5.07
CA TYR A 6 -7.28 -3.99 -5.87
C TYR A 6 -7.78 -3.16 -7.05
N ILE A 7 -7.18 -1.99 -7.27
CA ILE A 7 -7.46 -1.11 -8.40
C ILE A 7 -6.13 -0.60 -8.93
N GLY A 8 -5.91 -0.71 -10.24
CA GLY A 8 -4.71 -0.20 -10.88
C GLY A 8 -4.98 0.32 -12.28
N LYS A 9 -4.19 1.31 -12.71
CA LYS A 9 -4.35 1.94 -14.01
C LYS A 9 -3.03 2.46 -14.56
N TYR A 10 -2.85 2.26 -15.87
CA TYR A 10 -1.78 2.87 -16.66
C TYR A 10 -2.17 4.28 -17.11
N PHE A 11 -1.22 5.21 -16.97
CA PHE A 11 -1.24 6.56 -17.52
C PHE A 11 -0.18 6.65 -18.61
N GLY A 12 -0.61 6.44 -19.87
CA GLY A 12 0.31 6.34 -21.00
C GLY A 12 0.99 4.97 -21.04
N SER A 13 2.22 4.93 -21.57
CA SER A 13 2.98 3.68 -21.76
C SER A 13 4.03 3.40 -20.69
N ALA A 14 4.21 4.32 -19.73
CA ALA A 14 5.37 4.30 -18.83
C ALA A 14 5.01 4.53 -17.35
N VAL A 15 3.80 4.98 -17.03
CA VAL A 15 3.38 5.25 -15.66
C VAL A 15 2.23 4.34 -15.30
N TYR A 16 2.38 3.60 -14.21
CA TYR A 16 1.35 2.77 -13.61
C TYR A 16 1.10 3.24 -12.18
N VAL A 17 -0.17 3.30 -11.79
CA VAL A 17 -0.56 3.64 -10.42
C VAL A 17 -1.55 2.59 -9.96
N ASP A 18 -1.34 2.06 -8.77
CA ASP A 18 -2.22 1.11 -8.13
C ASP A 18 -2.54 1.47 -6.68
N ALA A 19 -3.68 0.97 -6.24
CA ALA A 19 -4.17 1.05 -4.88
C ALA A 19 -4.73 -0.31 -4.49
N LEU A 20 -4.34 -0.77 -3.32
CA LEU A 20 -4.78 -2.01 -2.69
C LEU A 20 -5.37 -1.66 -1.34
N MET A 21 -6.47 -2.29 -0.98
CA MET A 21 -7.09 -2.11 0.33
C MET A 21 -7.39 -3.48 0.91
N HIS A 22 -6.78 -3.79 2.05
CA HIS A 22 -7.13 -4.95 2.85
C HIS A 22 -8.10 -4.53 3.95
N LEU A 23 -9.15 -5.33 4.10
CA LEU A 23 -10.16 -5.22 5.15
C LEU A 23 -10.17 -6.55 5.90
N SER A 24 -9.63 -6.54 7.10
CA SER A 24 -9.65 -7.69 8.01
C SER A 24 -10.57 -7.42 9.19
N TYR A 25 -11.29 -8.46 9.62
CA TYR A 25 -12.08 -8.43 10.83
C TYR A 25 -11.40 -9.26 11.92
N ASP A 26 -11.10 -8.62 13.05
CA ASP A 26 -10.53 -9.22 14.24
C ASP A 26 -11.48 -9.03 15.44
N GLU A 27 -12.12 -10.14 15.85
CA GLU A 27 -13.05 -10.21 16.98
C GLU A 27 -12.40 -9.88 18.33
N THR A 28 -11.08 -9.94 18.44
CA THR A 28 -10.36 -9.66 19.69
C THR A 28 -10.10 -8.16 19.92
N ARG A 29 -10.26 -7.34 18.87
CA ARG A 29 -9.99 -5.90 18.90
C ARG A 29 -11.26 -5.03 18.91
N ILE A 30 -12.42 -5.59 19.25
CA ILE A 30 -13.71 -4.87 19.22
C ILE A 30 -13.73 -3.63 20.13
N ASP A 31 -13.00 -3.67 21.25
CA ASP A 31 -12.90 -2.56 22.22
C ASP A 31 -11.72 -1.59 21.94
N ASP A 32 -10.98 -1.79 20.84
CA ASP A 32 -9.83 -0.97 20.49
C ASP A 32 -10.26 0.31 19.78
N ALA A 33 -9.91 1.48 20.34
CA ALA A 33 -10.27 2.79 19.81
C ALA A 33 -9.69 3.09 18.41
N ALA A 34 -8.66 2.34 18.00
CA ALA A 34 -8.06 2.44 16.67
C ALA A 34 -8.83 1.67 15.59
N THR A 35 -9.65 0.68 15.97
CA THR A 35 -10.40 -0.16 15.01
C THR A 35 -11.88 0.20 14.99
N LEU A 36 -12.55 0.03 13.85
CA LEU A 36 -14.00 0.21 13.76
C LEU A 36 -14.68 -1.08 14.21
N GLN A 37 -14.81 -1.28 15.53
CA GLN A 37 -15.41 -2.48 16.13
C GLN A 37 -14.72 -3.77 15.68
N GLY A 38 -13.39 -3.79 15.68
CA GLY A 38 -12.59 -4.94 15.21
C GLY A 38 -12.34 -4.97 13.69
N LEU A 39 -12.85 -4.01 12.91
CA LEU A 39 -12.46 -3.84 11.51
C LEU A 39 -11.15 -3.07 11.40
N GLU A 40 -10.17 -3.70 10.76
CA GLU A 40 -8.86 -3.14 10.44
C GLU A 40 -8.77 -2.85 8.93
N LEU A 41 -8.37 -1.63 8.60
CA LEU A 41 -8.22 -1.13 7.24
C LEU A 41 -6.74 -0.90 6.95
N GLN A 42 -6.21 -1.59 5.96
CA GLN A 42 -4.82 -1.46 5.54
C GLN A 42 -4.77 -1.05 4.07
N PRO A 43 -4.71 0.26 3.78
CA PRO A 43 -4.52 0.75 2.43
C PRO A 43 -3.05 0.68 2.02
N GLU A 44 -2.80 0.33 0.77
CA GLU A 44 -1.51 0.41 0.11
C GLU A 44 -1.67 1.13 -1.24
N PHE A 45 -0.68 1.94 -1.60
CA PHE A 45 -0.62 2.66 -2.86
C PHE A 45 0.71 2.35 -3.52
N GLY A 46 0.67 2.08 -4.83
CA GLY A 46 1.83 1.86 -5.67
C GLY A 46 1.87 2.89 -6.80
N LEU A 47 3.07 3.34 -7.11
CA LEU A 47 3.39 4.08 -8.31
C LEU A 47 4.58 3.38 -8.96
N GLU A 48 4.44 3.03 -10.21
CA GLU A 48 5.49 2.40 -10.99
C GLU A 48 5.76 3.25 -12.24
N LEU A 49 7.04 3.53 -12.46
CA LEU A 49 7.56 4.25 -13.59
C LEU A 49 8.50 3.32 -14.35
N GLU A 50 8.03 2.85 -15.50
CA GLU A 50 8.78 2.02 -16.43
C GLU A 50 9.59 2.93 -17.34
N THR A 51 10.92 2.78 -17.31
CA THR A 51 11.82 3.52 -18.22
C THR A 51 12.74 2.55 -18.95
N PRO A 52 13.27 2.90 -20.13
CA PRO A 52 14.12 1.99 -20.92
C PRO A 52 15.38 1.50 -20.20
N PHE A 53 15.80 2.18 -19.12
CA PHE A 53 17.05 1.91 -18.42
C PHE A 53 16.85 1.39 -17.00
N ALA A 54 15.70 1.68 -16.38
CA ALA A 54 15.37 1.28 -15.03
C ALA A 54 13.87 1.41 -14.75
N ASP A 55 13.35 0.53 -13.90
CA ASP A 55 12.01 0.58 -13.38
C ASP A 55 12.04 1.11 -11.94
N ILE A 56 11.26 2.15 -11.69
CA ILE A 56 11.14 2.77 -10.37
C ILE A 56 9.77 2.44 -9.83
N ARG A 57 9.70 1.72 -8.71
CA ARG A 57 8.44 1.45 -8.01
C ARG A 57 8.46 2.07 -6.62
N TRP A 58 7.51 2.97 -6.37
CA TRP A 58 7.29 3.61 -5.09
C TRP A 58 6.00 3.05 -4.48
N ASN A 59 6.08 2.49 -3.27
CA ASN A 59 4.94 1.98 -2.54
C ASN A 59 4.77 2.73 -1.20
N LEU A 60 3.53 2.94 -0.80
CA LEU A 60 3.09 3.64 0.41
C LEU A 60 2.01 2.80 1.09
N ALA A 61 2.23 2.34 2.31
CA ALA A 61 1.30 1.47 3.04
C ALA A 61 1.01 2.02 4.46
N PRO A 62 0.35 3.19 4.58
CA PRO A 62 0.22 3.87 5.86
C PRO A 62 -0.53 3.01 6.88
N ASN A 63 0.01 2.91 8.09
CA ASN A 63 -0.64 2.21 9.19
C ASN A 63 -1.59 3.17 9.92
N ILE A 64 -2.90 3.02 9.67
CA ILE A 64 -3.95 3.91 10.21
C ILE A 64 -3.98 3.85 11.74
N ASP A 65 -3.85 2.66 12.34
CA ASP A 65 -3.84 2.48 13.79
C ASP A 65 -2.68 3.24 14.44
N ALA A 66 -1.48 3.15 13.86
CA ALA A 66 -0.31 3.88 14.34
C ALA A 66 -0.48 5.39 14.20
N MET A 67 -1.06 5.86 13.08
CA MET A 67 -1.35 7.28 12.86
C MET A 67 -2.36 7.83 13.86
N LEU A 68 -3.44 7.11 14.16
CA LEU A 68 -4.44 7.50 15.16
C LEU A 68 -3.85 7.58 16.58
N ASN A 69 -2.86 6.74 16.87
CA ASN A 69 -2.13 6.74 18.13
C ASN A 69 -0.93 7.71 18.17
N ASN A 70 -0.80 8.62 17.20
CA ASN A 70 0.33 9.56 17.05
C ASN A 70 1.72 8.88 16.97
N ILE A 71 1.78 7.61 16.58
CA ILE A 71 3.02 6.89 16.33
C ILE A 71 3.35 7.06 14.85
N ILE A 72 4.40 7.84 14.56
CA ILE A 72 4.88 8.02 13.19
C ILE A 72 5.59 6.72 12.76
N VAL A 73 4.89 5.91 11.96
CA VAL A 73 5.48 4.75 11.27
C VAL A 73 5.63 5.11 9.80
N SER A 74 6.88 5.21 9.33
CA SER A 74 7.18 5.48 7.93
C SER A 74 6.96 4.23 7.09
N SER A 75 5.76 4.06 6.55
CA SER A 75 5.42 2.92 5.68
C SER A 75 5.63 3.23 4.21
N THR A 76 6.83 3.72 3.86
CA THR A 76 7.17 4.07 2.48
C THR A 76 8.31 3.18 1.98
N SER A 77 8.18 2.60 0.79
CA SER A 77 9.20 1.77 0.16
C SER A 77 9.48 2.27 -1.25
N LEU A 78 10.74 2.48 -1.59
CA LEU A 78 11.18 2.82 -2.94
C LEU A 78 12.06 1.69 -3.48
N THR A 79 11.65 1.09 -4.59
CA THR A 79 12.31 0.00 -5.29
C THR A 79 12.83 0.51 -6.62
N LEU A 80 14.09 0.23 -6.92
CA LEU A 80 14.74 0.55 -8.20
C LEU A 80 15.25 -0.76 -8.80
N SER A 81 14.78 -1.09 -10.00
CA SER A 81 15.15 -2.31 -10.74
C SER A 81 15.79 -1.94 -12.07
N TRP A 82 16.89 -2.58 -12.45
CA TRP A 82 17.52 -2.39 -13.76
C TRP A 82 18.02 -3.72 -14.31
N LYS A 83 18.02 -3.86 -15.64
CA LYS A 83 18.51 -5.07 -16.33
C LYS A 83 19.43 -4.69 -17.48
N PHE A 84 20.65 -5.20 -17.44
CA PHE A 84 21.60 -5.13 -18.55
C PHE A 84 21.70 -6.51 -19.20
N SER A 85 21.57 -6.59 -20.52
CA SER A 85 21.80 -7.79 -21.31
C SER A 85 22.84 -7.48 -22.38
N PHE A 86 23.84 -8.34 -22.54
CA PHE A 86 24.92 -8.23 -23.52
C PHE A 86 24.79 -9.30 -24.59
#